data_AF-A0A2Z7ABW3-F1
#
_entry.id   AF-A0A2Z7ABW3-F1
#
_cell.length_a   1.000
_cell.length_b   1.000
_cell.length_c   1.000
_cell.angle_alpha   90.00
_cell.angle_beta   90.00
_cell.angle_gamma   90.00
#
_symmetry.space_group_name_H-M   'P 1'
#
loop_
_entity.id
_entity.type
_entity.pdbx_description
1 polymer ?
#
loop_
_entity_poly.entity_id
_entity_poly.type
_entity_poly.pdbx_seq_one_letter_code
_entity_poly.pdbx_strand_id
1 'polypeptide(L)'
;MFRKIKNCATAKEIWEKLIQICEGNDETKEKKLTMAQQKYESIKMREGETMAEFYECFSVVVIELTSLGKEYNNRELALKVMRALPKEWDIKTMAMREFKDLNKLELHDLFANLKAYEFDFETRYEVGPSTSQPTKSLAATTSEQCSPSKSAEQLSNDAMSLLRQEVWEIHEIF
;
A
#
# COMPACT_ATOMS: atom_id res chain seq x y z
N MET A 1 5.30 6.70 42.65
CA MET A 1 4.66 7.94 42.16
C MET A 1 4.57 9.01 43.24
N PHE A 2 3.89 8.76 44.38
CA PHE A 2 3.72 9.73 45.49
C PHE A 2 5.02 10.42 45.97
N ARG A 3 6.13 9.69 46.11
CA ARG A 3 7.43 10.27 46.51
C ARG A 3 7.94 11.39 45.60
N LYS A 4 7.56 11.40 44.31
CA LYS A 4 7.98 12.41 43.33
C LYS A 4 7.14 13.69 43.36
N ILE A 5 5.95 13.65 43.97
CA ILE A 5 4.98 14.76 44.01
C ILE A 5 4.73 15.30 45.43
N LYS A 6 5.24 14.62 46.48
CA LYS A 6 4.98 14.95 47.89
C LYS A 6 5.42 16.37 48.33
N ASN A 7 6.28 17.01 47.55
CA ASN A 7 6.79 18.35 47.83
C ASN A 7 6.11 19.44 46.98
N CYS A 8 5.16 19.09 46.11
CA CYS A 8 4.40 20.06 45.33
C CYS A 8 3.39 20.77 46.24
N ALA A 9 3.35 22.10 46.16
CA ALA A 9 2.53 22.93 47.04
C ALA A 9 1.12 23.17 46.49
N THR A 10 0.95 23.01 45.18
CA THR A 10 -0.33 23.28 44.50
C THR A 10 -0.81 22.07 43.70
N ALA A 11 -2.13 21.96 43.50
CA ALA A 11 -2.72 20.94 42.63
C ALA A 11 -2.18 21.03 41.19
N LYS A 12 -1.91 22.24 40.71
CA LYS A 12 -1.30 22.50 39.40
C LYS A 12 0.09 21.86 39.29
N GLU A 13 0.96 22.08 40.27
CA GLU A 13 2.31 21.48 40.28
C GLU A 13 2.26 19.95 40.33
N ILE A 14 1.34 19.37 41.12
CA ILE A 14 1.14 17.92 41.17
C ILE A 14 0.73 17.39 39.79
N TRP A 15 -0.21 18.05 39.13
CA TRP A 15 -0.70 17.67 37.80
C TRP A 15 0.40 17.74 36.74
N GLU A 16 1.14 18.85 36.67
CA GLU A 16 2.28 19.02 35.76
C GLU A 16 3.36 17.96 36.00
N LYS A 17 3.67 17.65 37.27
CA LYS A 17 4.64 16.60 37.62
C LYS A 17 4.16 15.21 37.23
N LEU A 18 2.86 14.93 37.36
CA LEU A 18 2.27 13.66 36.94
C LEU A 18 2.33 13.50 35.42
N ILE A 19 2.00 14.55 34.65
CA ILE A 19 2.17 14.57 33.19
C ILE A 19 3.64 14.26 32.85
N GLN A 20 4.59 14.94 33.48
CA GLN A 20 6.02 14.72 33.25
C GLN A 20 6.48 13.29 33.56
N ILE A 21 5.91 12.65 34.58
CA ILE A 21 6.26 11.27 34.97
C ILE A 21 5.63 10.25 34.02
N CYS A 22 4.39 10.48 33.58
CA CYS A 22 3.65 9.57 32.73
C CYS A 22 4.07 9.67 31.26
N GLU A 23 4.16 10.90 30.74
CA GLU A 23 4.42 11.16 29.31
C GLU A 23 5.90 11.47 29.02
N GLY A 24 6.65 11.86 30.05
CA GLY A 24 7.99 12.44 29.92
C GLY A 24 7.97 13.97 29.93
N ASN A 25 9.13 14.58 30.17
CA ASN A 25 9.30 16.02 29.98
C ASN A 25 9.43 16.38 28.49
N ASP A 26 9.31 17.68 28.17
CA ASP A 26 9.42 18.16 26.79
C ASP A 26 10.72 17.71 26.11
N GLU A 27 11.83 17.68 26.84
CA GLU A 27 13.11 17.17 26.34
C GLU A 27 13.06 15.68 25.94
N THR A 28 12.36 14.85 26.71
CA THR A 28 12.15 13.43 26.39
C THR A 28 11.23 13.26 25.19
N LYS A 29 10.18 14.08 25.09
CA LYS A 29 9.28 14.10 23.93
C LYS A 29 10.03 14.50 22.65
N GLU A 30 10.86 15.54 22.73
CA GLU A 30 11.69 16.01 21.61
C GLU A 30 12.71 14.98 21.16
N LYS A 31 13.38 14.29 22.11
CA LYS A 31 14.29 13.18 21.80
C LYS A 31 13.57 12.03 21.09
N LYS A 32 12.40 11.61 21.59
CA LYS A 32 11.58 10.57 20.95
C LYS A 32 11.16 10.98 19.54
N LEU A 33 10.71 12.22 19.37
CA LEU A 33 10.32 12.77 18.08
C LEU A 33 11.50 12.77 17.10
N THR A 34 12.67 13.23 17.55
CA THR A 34 13.89 13.23 16.74
C THR A 34 14.27 11.81 16.29
N MET A 35 14.21 10.82 17.20
CA MET A 35 14.51 9.43 16.86
C MET A 35 13.48 8.84 15.89
N ALA A 36 12.19 9.08 16.09
CA ALA A 36 11.13 8.62 15.19
C ALA A 36 11.26 9.25 13.80
N GLN A 37 11.61 10.55 13.73
CA GLN A 37 11.86 11.23 12.47
C GLN A 37 13.08 10.64 11.75
N GLN A 38 14.14 10.31 12.47
CA GLN A 38 15.31 9.62 11.89
C GLN A 38 14.94 8.25 11.32
N LYS A 39 14.14 7.45 12.05
CA LYS A 39 13.63 6.17 11.54
C LYS A 39 12.84 6.37 10.24
N TYR A 40 11.89 7.32 10.24
CA TYR A 40 11.12 7.67 9.06
C TYR A 40 12.01 8.09 7.90
N GLU A 41 13.02 8.93 8.14
CA GLU A 41 13.90 9.35 7.07
C GLU A 41 14.73 8.22 6.48
N SER A 42 15.21 7.32 7.34
CA SER A 42 16.01 6.16 6.95
C SER A 42 15.22 5.00 6.36
N ILE A 43 13.87 5.03 6.43
CA ILE A 43 13.05 3.90 6.03
C ILE A 43 13.23 3.61 4.53
N LYS A 44 13.51 2.34 4.24
CA LYS A 44 13.67 1.78 2.91
C LYS A 44 13.19 0.34 2.95
N MET A 45 12.59 -0.10 1.86
CA MET A 45 12.28 -1.51 1.67
C MET A 45 13.59 -2.29 1.56
N ARG A 46 13.72 -3.35 2.35
CA ARG A 46 14.90 -4.21 2.35
C ARG A 46 14.86 -5.19 1.18
N GLU A 47 16.03 -5.71 0.81
CA GLU A 47 16.11 -6.77 -0.19
C GLU A 47 15.38 -8.03 0.32
N GLY A 48 14.51 -8.59 -0.52
CA GLY A 48 13.68 -9.75 -0.16
C GLY A 48 12.54 -9.48 0.82
N GLU A 49 12.36 -8.23 1.28
CA GLU A 49 11.17 -7.83 2.04
C GLU A 49 9.97 -7.76 1.10
N THR A 50 8.83 -8.29 1.52
CA THR A 50 7.57 -8.18 0.77
C THR A 50 6.95 -6.80 0.96
N MET A 51 6.09 -6.37 0.03
CA MET A 51 5.36 -5.10 0.14
C MET A 51 4.49 -5.05 1.41
N ALA A 52 3.98 -6.19 1.88
CA ALA A 52 3.19 -6.28 3.10
C ALA A 52 4.04 -6.02 4.36
N GLU A 53 5.22 -6.63 4.45
CA GLU A 53 6.16 -6.39 5.57
C GLU A 53 6.66 -4.94 5.58
N PHE A 54 6.97 -4.40 4.40
CA PHE A 54 7.36 -3.00 4.27
C PHE A 54 6.23 -2.06 4.70
N TYR A 55 4.98 -2.35 4.32
CA TYR A 55 3.80 -1.58 4.75
C TYR A 55 3.65 -1.55 6.27
N GLU A 56 3.81 -2.70 6.93
CA GLU A 56 3.72 -2.81 8.39
C GLU A 56 4.81 -1.96 9.05
N CYS A 57 6.05 -2.07 8.59
CA CYS A 57 7.17 -1.28 9.10
C CYS A 57 6.93 0.24 8.91
N PHE A 58 6.47 0.64 7.72
CA PHE A 58 6.16 2.04 7.42
C PHE A 58 5.02 2.58 8.29
N SER A 59 3.95 1.80 8.45
CA SER A 59 2.78 2.20 9.24
C SER A 59 3.13 2.39 10.72
N VAL A 60 3.93 1.49 11.29
CA VAL A 60 4.39 1.62 12.69
C VAL A 60 5.11 2.94 12.91
N VAL A 61 6.00 3.33 11.99
CA VAL A 61 6.76 4.58 12.12
C VAL A 61 5.87 5.81 11.95
N VAL A 62 4.93 5.78 10.99
CA VAL A 62 3.95 6.88 10.81
C VAL A 62 3.06 7.03 12.04
N ILE A 63 2.55 5.93 12.60
CA ILE A 63 1.75 5.94 13.82
C ILE A 63 2.55 6.49 15.01
N GLU A 64 3.82 6.08 15.17
CA GLU A 64 4.71 6.62 16.19
C GLU A 64 4.85 8.14 16.06
N LEU A 65 5.08 8.66 14.84
CA LEU A 65 5.20 10.09 14.58
C LEU A 65 3.90 10.86 14.81
N THR A 66 2.76 10.33 14.36
CA THR A 66 1.46 10.94 14.58
C THR A 66 1.08 10.97 16.07
N SER A 67 1.45 9.95 16.83
CA SER A 67 1.28 9.96 18.29
C SER A 67 2.13 11.02 19.00
N LEU A 68 3.21 11.48 18.37
CA LEU A 68 4.09 12.56 18.82
C LEU A 68 3.71 13.93 18.25
N GLY A 69 2.56 14.03 17.56
CA GLY A 69 2.02 15.29 17.03
C GLY A 69 2.54 15.68 15.65
N LYS A 70 3.18 14.77 14.91
CA LYS A 70 3.51 15.01 13.49
C LYS A 70 2.38 14.56 12.58
N GLU A 71 1.90 15.48 11.78
CA GLU A 71 0.90 15.21 10.74
C GLU A 71 1.59 15.12 9.39
N TYR A 72 1.14 14.16 8.57
CA TYR A 72 1.55 14.02 7.18
C TYR A 72 0.31 14.01 6.31
N ASN A 73 0.36 14.75 5.20
CA ASN A 73 -0.68 14.62 4.19
C ASN A 73 -0.42 13.42 3.28
N ASN A 74 -1.46 13.01 2.54
CA ASN A 74 -1.41 11.88 1.61
C ASN A 74 -0.25 11.97 0.61
N ARG A 75 0.02 13.17 0.08
CA ARG A 75 1.09 13.38 -0.91
C ARG A 75 2.46 13.15 -0.29
N GLU A 76 2.70 13.63 0.93
CA GLU A 76 3.97 13.46 1.65
C GLU A 76 4.24 11.97 1.90
N LEU A 77 3.25 11.24 2.40
CA LEU A 77 3.36 9.81 2.65
C LEU A 77 3.61 9.05 1.33
N ALA A 78 2.84 9.36 0.28
CA ALA A 78 2.99 8.69 -1.01
C ALA A 78 4.38 8.90 -1.62
N LEU A 79 4.89 10.13 -1.60
CA LEU A 79 6.24 10.43 -2.07
C LEU A 79 7.32 9.82 -1.19
N LYS A 80 7.07 9.65 0.12
CA LYS A 80 8.01 8.96 1.00
C LYS A 80 8.10 7.48 0.64
N VAL A 81 6.96 6.80 0.54
CA VAL A 81 6.88 5.38 0.13
C VAL A 81 7.60 5.18 -1.20
N MET A 82 7.26 5.96 -2.23
CA MET A 82 7.88 5.83 -3.56
C MET A 82 9.41 6.02 -3.55
N ARG A 83 9.96 6.88 -2.68
CA ARG A 83 11.41 7.07 -2.53
C ARG A 83 12.09 5.97 -1.71
N ALA A 84 11.33 5.25 -0.90
CA ALA A 84 11.80 4.18 -0.05
C ALA A 84 11.80 2.82 -0.77
N LEU A 85 11.12 2.71 -1.91
CA LEU A 85 11.12 1.50 -2.73
C LEU A 85 12.43 1.30 -3.51
N PRO A 86 12.79 0.05 -3.84
CA PRO A 86 13.93 -0.28 -4.69
C PRO A 86 13.74 0.21 -6.13
N LYS A 87 14.82 0.28 -6.91
CA LYS A 87 14.81 0.84 -8.29
C LYS A 87 13.93 0.04 -9.26
N GLU A 88 13.72 -1.23 -8.98
CA GLU A 88 12.86 -2.14 -9.74
C GLU A 88 11.41 -1.63 -9.80
N TRP A 89 11.02 -0.76 -8.86
CA TRP A 89 9.71 -0.12 -8.78
C TRP A 89 9.63 1.22 -9.52
N ASP A 90 10.71 1.72 -10.12
CA ASP A 90 10.78 3.06 -10.70
C ASP A 90 9.69 3.30 -11.76
N ILE A 91 9.46 2.33 -12.65
CA ILE A 91 8.42 2.42 -13.69
C ILE A 91 7.04 2.59 -13.05
N LYS A 92 6.73 1.76 -12.04
CA LYS A 92 5.46 1.81 -11.33
C LYS A 92 5.28 3.14 -10.60
N THR A 93 6.29 3.59 -9.86
CA THR A 93 6.20 4.84 -9.10
C THR A 93 6.15 6.07 -10.00
N MET A 94 6.81 6.04 -11.17
CA MET A 94 6.71 7.09 -12.19
C MET A 94 5.30 7.21 -12.74
N ALA A 95 4.71 6.10 -13.18
CA ALA A 95 3.32 6.10 -13.64
C ALA A 95 2.35 6.60 -12.56
N MET A 96 2.55 6.23 -11.30
CA MET A 96 1.70 6.74 -10.21
C MET A 96 1.85 8.25 -10.00
N ARG A 97 3.05 8.83 -10.18
CA ARG A 97 3.26 10.29 -10.10
C ARG A 97 2.59 11.04 -11.24
N GLU A 98 2.54 10.45 -12.43
CA GLU A 98 1.98 11.09 -13.63
C GLU A 98 0.46 10.96 -13.71
N PHE A 99 -0.09 9.80 -13.34
CA PHE A 99 -1.49 9.46 -13.60
C PHE A 99 -2.40 9.51 -12.37
N LYS A 100 -1.86 9.61 -11.14
CA LYS A 100 -2.68 9.68 -9.91
C LYS A 100 -2.61 11.06 -9.24
N ASP A 101 -3.72 11.49 -8.67
CA ASP A 101 -3.75 12.63 -7.75
C ASP A 101 -3.25 12.20 -6.37
N LEU A 102 -1.96 12.44 -6.10
CA LEU A 102 -1.32 12.06 -4.83
C LEU A 102 -1.91 12.76 -3.60
N ASN A 103 -2.63 13.87 -3.76
CA ASN A 103 -3.26 14.53 -2.60
C ASN A 103 -4.51 13.76 -2.12
N LYS A 104 -5.12 12.99 -3.01
CA LYS A 104 -6.32 12.18 -2.74
C LYS A 104 -6.02 10.69 -2.58
N LEU A 105 -4.76 10.28 -2.79
CA LEU A 105 -4.35 8.90 -2.70
C LEU A 105 -4.06 8.53 -1.25
N GLU A 106 -5.00 7.84 -0.60
CA GLU A 106 -4.82 7.36 0.76
C GLU A 106 -3.71 6.31 0.86
N LEU A 107 -3.09 6.22 2.04
CA LEU A 107 -1.96 5.32 2.28
C LEU A 107 -2.34 3.85 2.01
N HIS A 108 -3.53 3.44 2.44
CA HIS A 108 -4.03 2.09 2.20
C HIS A 108 -4.16 1.78 0.70
N ASP A 109 -4.73 2.69 -0.09
CA ASP A 109 -4.90 2.51 -1.55
C ASP A 109 -3.58 2.49 -2.31
N LEU A 110 -2.61 3.30 -1.86
CA LEU A 110 -1.24 3.26 -2.36
C LEU A 110 -0.65 1.87 -2.18
N PHE A 111 -0.68 1.33 -0.95
CA PHE A 111 -0.10 0.02 -0.65
C PHE A 111 -0.87 -1.13 -1.30
N ALA A 112 -2.20 -1.06 -1.41
CA ALA A 112 -2.99 -2.02 -2.16
C ALA A 112 -2.57 -2.05 -3.65
N ASN A 113 -2.32 -0.88 -4.25
CA ASN A 113 -1.88 -0.80 -5.64
C ASN A 113 -0.45 -1.31 -5.87
N LEU A 114 0.44 -1.09 -4.90
CA LEU A 114 1.81 -1.60 -4.93
C LEU A 114 1.84 -3.11 -4.74
N LYS A 115 1.04 -3.64 -3.80
CA LYS A 115 0.90 -5.08 -3.57
C LYS A 115 0.33 -5.82 -4.78
N ALA A 116 -0.64 -5.23 -5.48
CA ALA A 116 -1.14 -5.79 -6.74
C ALA A 116 -0.03 -5.86 -7.81
N TYR A 117 0.83 -4.84 -7.87
CA TYR A 117 1.97 -4.84 -8.80
C TYR A 117 3.06 -5.85 -8.43
N GLU A 118 3.29 -6.10 -7.14
CA GLU A 118 4.20 -7.15 -6.65
C GLU A 118 3.82 -8.52 -7.21
N PHE A 119 2.54 -8.86 -7.15
CA PHE A 119 2.02 -10.13 -7.66
C PHE A 119 2.24 -10.28 -9.18
N ASP A 120 2.02 -9.21 -9.95
CA ASP A 120 2.29 -9.17 -11.40
C ASP A 120 3.80 -9.20 -11.72
N PHE A 121 4.65 -8.77 -10.80
CA PHE A 121 6.10 -8.81 -10.95
C PHE A 121 6.61 -10.24 -10.81
N GLU A 122 6.16 -10.95 -9.77
CA GLU A 122 6.54 -12.35 -9.48
C GLU A 122 6.16 -13.32 -10.60
N THR A 123 4.95 -13.17 -11.15
CA THR A 123 4.44 -14.03 -12.24
C THR A 123 5.24 -13.93 -13.55
N ARG A 124 6.01 -12.84 -13.76
CA ARG A 124 6.87 -12.68 -14.93
C ARG A 124 8.25 -13.31 -14.78
N TYR A 125 8.71 -13.60 -13.56
CA TYR A 125 9.96 -14.32 -13.31
C TYR A 125 9.78 -15.84 -13.35
N GLU A 126 8.59 -16.34 -13.01
CA GLU A 126 8.23 -17.76 -13.12
C GLU A 126 7.97 -18.21 -14.58
N VAL A 127 7.75 -17.27 -15.50
CA VAL A 127 7.70 -17.53 -16.95
C VAL A 127 9.00 -17.06 -17.60
N GLY A 128 10.07 -17.85 -17.43
CA GLY A 128 11.30 -17.68 -18.21
C GLY A 128 11.02 -17.76 -19.73
N PRO A 129 11.87 -17.15 -20.58
CA PRO A 129 11.60 -17.01 -22.01
C PRO A 129 11.62 -18.38 -22.71
N SER A 130 10.44 -18.97 -22.88
CA SER A 130 10.25 -20.08 -23.81
C SER A 130 10.47 -19.58 -25.22
N THR A 131 11.66 -19.86 -25.72
CA THR A 131 12.07 -19.73 -27.11
C THR A 131 11.18 -20.62 -27.96
N SER A 132 10.32 -20.01 -28.79
CA SER A 132 10.09 -20.49 -30.16
C SER A 132 9.28 -19.44 -30.94
N GLN A 133 9.97 -18.64 -31.73
CA GLN A 133 9.38 -18.15 -32.96
C GLN A 133 9.12 -19.35 -33.87
N PRO A 134 7.93 -19.50 -34.47
CA PRO A 134 7.82 -20.16 -35.75
C PRO A 134 7.91 -19.07 -36.82
N THR A 135 9.10 -18.91 -37.40
CA THR A 135 9.22 -18.39 -38.75
C THR A 135 8.48 -19.35 -39.68
N LYS A 136 7.34 -18.94 -40.21
CA LYS A 136 6.74 -19.60 -41.38
C LYS A 136 6.49 -18.54 -42.44
N SER A 137 7.29 -18.64 -43.48
CA SER A 137 7.12 -17.95 -44.74
C SER A 137 5.98 -18.57 -45.57
N LEU A 138 5.45 -17.73 -46.44
CA LEU A 138 4.90 -18.01 -47.77
C LEU A 138 3.45 -18.51 -47.96
N ALA A 139 2.81 -17.79 -48.90
CA ALA A 139 1.77 -18.17 -49.85
C ALA A 139 0.29 -17.91 -49.50
N ALA A 140 -0.30 -17.05 -50.33
CA ALA A 140 -1.73 -16.79 -50.45
C ALA A 140 -2.46 -18.00 -51.07
N THR A 141 -3.75 -18.19 -50.72
CA THR A 141 -4.87 -18.56 -51.62
C THR A 141 -6.21 -18.58 -50.84
N THR A 142 -7.16 -17.78 -51.33
CA THR A 142 -8.62 -17.94 -51.46
C THR A 142 -9.50 -18.60 -50.37
N SER A 143 -10.45 -17.80 -49.87
CA SER A 143 -11.88 -18.05 -49.54
C SER A 143 -12.35 -19.48 -49.27
N GLU A 144 -12.85 -19.77 -48.05
CA GLU A 144 -14.26 -20.07 -47.74
C GLU A 144 -14.48 -20.34 -46.24
N GLN A 145 -15.73 -20.20 -45.80
CA GLN A 145 -16.20 -20.04 -44.42
C GLN A 145 -15.98 -21.25 -43.50
N CYS A 146 -15.78 -21.02 -42.20
CA CYS A 146 -16.08 -21.98 -41.14
C CYS A 146 -16.35 -21.27 -39.80
N SER A 147 -17.35 -21.77 -39.06
CA SER A 147 -18.02 -21.18 -37.88
C SER A 147 -17.10 -20.68 -36.76
N PRO A 148 -17.50 -19.64 -35.99
CA PRO A 148 -16.71 -19.19 -34.86
C PRO A 148 -16.83 -20.17 -33.68
N SER A 149 -15.69 -20.71 -33.24
CA SER A 149 -15.56 -21.31 -31.92
C SER A 149 -15.87 -20.25 -30.87
N LYS A 150 -16.75 -20.56 -29.91
CA LYS A 150 -17.14 -19.66 -28.81
C LYS A 150 -15.90 -19.12 -28.09
N SER A 151 -15.61 -17.85 -28.33
CA SER A 151 -14.59 -17.07 -27.62
C SER A 151 -15.01 -16.83 -26.17
N ALA A 152 -14.01 -16.66 -25.30
CA ALA A 152 -14.13 -16.53 -23.85
C ALA A 152 -15.08 -15.42 -23.34
N GLU A 153 -15.51 -14.51 -24.22
CA GLU A 153 -16.52 -13.49 -23.94
C GLU A 153 -17.92 -14.09 -23.69
N GLN A 154 -18.24 -15.24 -24.30
CA GLN A 154 -19.52 -15.91 -24.12
C GLN A 154 -19.66 -16.52 -22.70
N LEU A 155 -18.56 -17.05 -22.15
CA LEU A 155 -18.54 -17.64 -20.80
C LEU A 155 -18.73 -16.58 -19.71
N SER A 156 -18.21 -15.37 -19.93
CA SER A 156 -18.42 -14.25 -19.02
C SER A 156 -19.88 -13.77 -19.03
N ASN A 157 -20.53 -13.78 -20.19
CA ASN A 157 -21.92 -13.35 -20.31
C ASN A 157 -22.89 -14.38 -19.71
N ASP A 158 -22.63 -15.67 -19.91
CA ASP A 158 -23.42 -16.75 -19.31
C ASP A 158 -23.28 -16.77 -17.78
N ALA A 159 -22.07 -16.55 -17.23
CA ALA A 159 -21.85 -16.43 -15.79
C ALA A 159 -22.55 -15.19 -15.19
N MET A 160 -22.54 -14.06 -15.88
CA MET A 160 -23.24 -12.85 -15.45
C MET A 160 -24.76 -12.93 -15.60
N SER A 161 -25.27 -13.86 -16.42
CA SER A 161 -26.70 -14.15 -16.52
C SER A 161 -27.18 -15.01 -15.35
N LEU A 162 -26.41 -16.03 -14.95
CA LEU A 162 -26.72 -16.89 -13.81
C LEU A 162 -26.76 -16.12 -12.49
N LEU A 163 -25.79 -15.23 -12.26
CA LEU A 163 -25.79 -14.36 -11.07
C LEU A 163 -26.98 -13.39 -11.05
N ARG A 164 -27.47 -12.98 -12.24
CA ARG A 164 -28.66 -12.14 -12.32
C ARG A 164 -29.91 -12.94 -11.94
N GLN A 165 -30.03 -14.20 -12.36
CA GLN A 165 -31.14 -15.08 -12.01
C GLN A 165 -31.19 -15.41 -10.52
N GLU A 166 -30.05 -15.73 -9.89
CA GLU A 166 -29.97 -15.99 -8.44
C GLU A 166 -30.36 -14.76 -7.60
N VAL A 167 -30.01 -13.55 -8.06
CA VAL A 167 -30.37 -12.30 -7.37
C VAL A 167 -31.87 -12.00 -7.48
N TRP A 168 -32.54 -12.38 -8.56
CA TRP A 168 -34.00 -12.23 -8.69
C TRP A 168 -34.78 -13.21 -7.81
N GLU A 169 -34.32 -14.46 -7.65
CA GLU A 169 -34.98 -15.46 -6.78
C GLU A 169 -34.91 -15.10 -5.28
N ILE A 170 -33.84 -14.43 -4.83
CA ILE A 170 -33.70 -13.99 -3.43
C ILE A 170 -34.70 -12.87 -3.09
N HIS A 171 -35.13 -12.09 -4.07
CA HIS A 171 -36.03 -10.95 -3.87
C HIS A 171 -37.53 -11.33 -3.97
N GLU A 172 -37.85 -12.61 -4.22
CA GLU A 172 -39.23 -13.13 -4.29
C GLU A 172 -39.57 -14.05 -3.09
N ILE A 173 -38.65 -14.19 -2.12
CA ILE A 173 -38.82 -14.98 -0.89
C ILE A 173 -38.95 -14.08 0.38
N PHE A 174 -39.01 -12.75 0.23
CA PHE A 174 -39.32 -11.81 1.31
C PHE A 174 -40.49 -10.88 0.96
#